data_AF-A0A7X8L7Q5-F1
#
_entry.id   AF-A0A7X8L7Q5-F1
#
_cell.length_a   1.000
_cell.length_b   1.000
_cell.length_c   1.000
_cell.angle_alpha   90.00
_cell.angle_beta   90.00
_cell.angle_gamma   90.00
#
_symmetry.space_group_name_H-M   'P 1'
#
loop_
_entity.id
_entity.type
_entity.pdbx_description
1 polymer ?
#
loop_
_entity_poly.entity_id
_entity_poly.type
_entity_poly.pdbx_seq_one_letter_code
_entity_poly.pdbx_strand_id
1 'polypeptide(L)'
;MASKDQIKRAKCSLISLKFGNEEFFKELITVLNKYSDWRFRKGVVSYKYKDFFRIVTERERSTISVDEDIYTEMQKDSAYLENKYFKDYNSLKSILLEHTYMWSGFGYTTFVHTLFDVSLITKLLPTKDIKDDNEIEFTDEQAKLICTLTDEEIKILFWDKGEGFVDSILAAKKAITNI
;
A
#
# COMPACT_ATOMS: atom_id res chain seq x y z
N MET A 1 17.83 -7.30 7.44
CA MET A 1 17.00 -6.74 6.34
C MET A 1 15.92 -7.75 6.00
N ALA A 2 14.70 -7.31 5.68
CA ALA A 2 13.69 -8.21 5.15
C ALA A 2 14.12 -8.77 3.79
N SER A 3 13.73 -10.00 3.48
CA SER A 3 13.98 -10.60 2.18
C SER A 3 13.12 -9.92 1.11
N LYS A 4 13.58 -9.98 -0.14
CA LYS A 4 12.80 -9.50 -1.30
C LYS A 4 11.42 -10.15 -1.36
N ASP A 5 11.32 -11.43 -0.99
CA ASP A 5 10.05 -12.17 -0.96
C ASP A 5 9.09 -11.67 0.12
N GLN A 6 9.60 -11.28 1.29
CA GLN A 6 8.77 -10.68 2.34
C GLN A 6 8.19 -9.33 1.89
N ILE A 7 8.99 -8.50 1.22
CA ILE A 7 8.53 -7.23 0.66
C ILE A 7 7.49 -7.47 -0.42
N LYS A 8 7.73 -8.42 -1.33
CA LYS A 8 6.78 -8.82 -2.37
C LYS A 8 5.45 -9.26 -1.78
N ARG A 9 5.46 -10.13 -0.76
CA ARG A 9 4.24 -10.58 -0.07
C ARG A 9 3.47 -9.43 0.58
N ALA A 10 4.15 -8.55 1.31
CA ALA A 10 3.51 -7.38 1.92
C ALA A 10 2.87 -6.47 0.86
N LYS A 11 3.55 -6.25 -0.27
CA LYS A 11 3.02 -5.46 -1.38
C LYS A 11 1.81 -6.12 -2.02
N CYS A 12 1.85 -7.42 -2.27
CA CYS A 12 0.68 -8.17 -2.75
C CYS A 12 -0.51 -8.07 -1.79
N SER A 13 -0.32 -8.27 -0.49
CA SER A 13 -1.40 -8.15 0.51
C SER A 13 -2.01 -6.75 0.55
N LEU A 14 -1.18 -5.71 0.44
CA LEU A 14 -1.63 -4.31 0.40
C LEU A 14 -2.36 -3.97 -0.89
N ILE A 15 -1.91 -4.51 -2.03
CA ILE A 15 -2.63 -4.39 -3.30
C ILE A 15 -4.01 -5.04 -3.17
N SER A 16 -4.08 -6.30 -2.71
CA SER A 16 -5.36 -6.99 -2.53
C SER A 16 -6.30 -6.25 -1.59
N LEU A 17 -5.78 -5.71 -0.48
CA LEU A 17 -6.56 -4.89 0.44
C LEU A 17 -7.11 -3.63 -0.26
N LYS A 18 -6.31 -2.98 -1.10
CA LYS A 18 -6.74 -1.79 -1.83
C LYS A 18 -7.85 -2.08 -2.85
N PHE A 19 -7.68 -3.11 -3.69
CA PHE A 19 -8.66 -3.42 -4.75
C PHE A 19 -10.01 -3.83 -4.19
N GLY A 20 -10.03 -4.55 -3.07
CA GLY A 20 -11.29 -4.85 -2.40
C GLY A 20 -11.95 -3.62 -1.78
N ASN A 21 -11.17 -2.62 -1.39
CA ASN A 21 -11.59 -1.60 -0.42
C ASN A 21 -11.00 -0.20 -0.71
N GLU A 22 -11.27 0.35 -1.90
CA GLU A 22 -10.66 1.61 -2.35
C GLU A 22 -10.94 2.80 -1.43
N GLU A 23 -12.18 2.92 -0.93
CA GLU A 23 -12.56 4.01 -0.04
C GLU A 23 -11.81 3.96 1.30
N PHE A 24 -11.71 2.77 1.88
CA PHE A 24 -10.92 2.57 3.10
C PHE A 24 -9.46 2.96 2.86
N PHE A 25 -8.87 2.52 1.75
CA PHE A 25 -7.48 2.82 1.44
C PHE A 25 -7.25 4.33 1.24
N LYS A 26 -8.18 5.03 0.58
CA LYS A 26 -8.14 6.48 0.41
C LYS A 26 -8.19 7.22 1.76
N GLU A 27 -9.08 6.82 2.65
CA GLU A 27 -9.21 7.40 3.99
C GLU A 27 -7.96 7.11 4.84
N LEU A 28 -7.43 5.88 4.77
CA LEU A 28 -6.18 5.48 5.43
C LEU A 28 -5.01 6.38 4.99
N ILE A 29 -4.82 6.58 3.67
CA ILE A 29 -3.76 7.45 3.16
C ILE A 29 -3.97 8.90 3.59
N THR A 30 -5.22 9.36 3.67
CA THR A 30 -5.54 10.71 4.14
C THR A 30 -5.14 10.90 5.61
N VAL A 31 -5.50 9.95 6.48
CA VAL A 31 -5.09 9.91 7.89
C VAL A 31 -3.57 9.87 8.01
N LEU A 32 -2.90 8.99 7.27
CA LEU A 32 -1.44 8.90 7.30
C LEU A 32 -0.77 10.20 6.85
N ASN A 33 -1.28 10.91 5.86
CA ASN A 33 -0.68 12.18 5.43
C ASN A 33 -0.67 13.25 6.54
N LYS A 34 -1.64 13.24 7.47
CA LYS A 34 -1.65 14.13 8.66
C LYS A 34 -0.40 13.97 9.52
N TYR A 35 0.14 12.76 9.57
CA TYR A 35 1.28 12.39 10.41
C TYR A 35 2.61 12.38 9.65
N SER A 36 2.63 12.86 8.41
CA SER A 36 3.86 12.99 7.61
C SER A 36 4.79 14.08 8.17
N ASP A 37 6.09 13.82 8.17
CA ASP A 37 7.12 14.82 8.47
C ASP A 37 8.30 14.71 7.50
N TRP A 38 9.26 15.65 7.59
CA TRP A 38 10.42 15.68 6.69
C TRP A 38 11.33 14.44 6.80
N ARG A 39 11.32 13.71 7.93
CA ARG A 39 12.15 12.51 8.12
C ARG A 39 11.74 11.41 7.14
N PHE A 40 10.45 11.37 6.79
CA PHE A 40 9.89 10.49 5.77
C PHE A 40 10.62 10.59 4.42
N ARG A 41 11.05 11.80 4.02
CA ARG A 41 11.70 12.02 2.71
C ARG A 41 13.16 11.57 2.66
N LYS A 42 13.79 11.25 3.79
CA LYS A 42 15.20 10.82 3.87
C LYS A 42 15.36 9.33 4.21
N GLY A 43 14.36 8.51 3.90
CA GLY A 43 14.40 7.05 4.13
C GLY A 43 14.17 6.62 5.58
N VAL A 44 13.72 7.53 6.46
CA VAL A 44 13.42 7.24 7.87
C VAL A 44 11.94 7.49 8.14
N VAL A 45 11.20 6.48 8.59
CA VAL A 45 9.78 6.67 8.93
C VAL A 45 9.63 7.50 10.21
N SER A 46 8.70 8.47 10.18
CA SER A 46 8.37 9.29 11.36
C SER A 46 7.95 8.42 12.55
N TYR A 47 8.28 8.85 13.76
CA TYR A 47 7.79 8.21 14.99
C TYR A 47 6.26 8.24 15.05
N LYS A 48 5.64 9.30 14.53
CA LYS A 48 4.19 9.45 14.45
C LYS A 48 3.53 8.30 13.70
N TYR A 49 4.10 7.88 12.57
CA TYR A 49 3.61 6.70 11.83
C TYR A 49 3.76 5.40 12.61
N LYS A 50 4.90 5.22 13.28
CA LYS A 50 5.13 4.02 14.09
C LYS A 50 4.10 3.92 15.21
N ASP A 51 3.82 5.04 15.87
CA ASP A 51 2.88 5.09 16.99
C ASP A 51 1.43 4.94 16.52
N PHE A 52 1.06 5.54 15.39
CA PHE A 52 -0.23 5.26 14.74
C PHE A 52 -0.44 3.76 14.48
N PHE A 53 0.53 3.08 13.84
CA PHE A 53 0.35 1.64 13.60
C PHE A 53 0.47 0.77 14.85
N ARG A 54 1.15 1.24 15.90
CA ARG A 54 1.11 0.57 17.21
C ARG A 54 -0.27 0.65 17.82
N ILE A 55 -0.95 1.80 17.73
CA ILE A 55 -2.35 1.94 18.13
C ILE A 55 -3.22 0.97 17.33
N VAL A 56 -3.10 0.96 15.99
CA VAL A 56 -3.85 0.04 15.12
C VAL A 56 -3.63 -1.43 15.49
N THR A 57 -2.42 -1.80 15.92
CA THR A 57 -2.06 -3.17 16.28
C THR A 57 -2.16 -3.46 17.79
N GLU A 58 -2.69 -2.54 18.59
CA GLU A 58 -2.81 -2.65 20.06
C GLU A 58 -1.49 -3.02 20.75
N ARG A 59 -0.36 -2.52 20.23
CA ARG A 59 0.97 -2.80 20.79
C ARG A 59 1.35 -1.76 21.83
N GLU A 60 1.45 -2.18 23.08
CA GLU A 60 1.93 -1.35 24.18
C GLU A 60 3.44 -1.05 24.05
N ARG A 61 3.78 0.24 24.05
CA ARG A 61 5.10 0.80 24.35
C ARG A 61 4.90 2.19 24.94
N SER A 62 5.88 2.69 25.70
CA SER A 62 5.77 4.00 26.32
C SER A 62 5.54 5.09 25.25
N THR A 63 4.58 5.98 25.52
CA THR A 63 4.17 7.14 24.68
C THR A 63 5.26 8.21 24.54
N ILE A 64 6.49 7.92 24.98
CA ILE A 64 7.58 8.89 25.17
C ILE A 64 7.98 9.59 23.85
N SER A 65 7.65 9.02 22.68
CA SER A 65 8.08 9.54 21.38
C SER A 65 7.18 10.58 20.71
N VAL A 66 5.93 10.77 21.16
CA VAL A 66 4.96 11.65 20.51
C VAL A 66 4.21 12.49 21.56
N ASP A 67 3.94 13.75 21.20
CA ASP A 67 3.13 14.67 22.01
C ASP A 67 1.76 14.07 22.33
N GLU A 68 1.26 14.26 23.56
CA GLU A 68 0.01 13.69 24.04
C GLU A 68 -1.21 14.12 23.21
N ASP A 69 -1.22 15.36 22.70
CA ASP A 69 -2.30 15.86 21.85
C ASP A 69 -2.33 15.11 20.51
N ILE A 70 -1.15 14.91 19.92
CA ILE A 70 -0.99 14.18 18.65
C ILE A 70 -1.33 12.70 18.85
N TYR A 71 -0.94 12.12 19.97
CA TYR A 71 -1.27 10.74 20.30
C TYR A 71 -2.78 10.55 20.47
N THR A 72 -3.45 11.48 21.14
CA THR A 72 -4.92 11.51 21.27
C THR A 72 -5.60 11.63 19.91
N GLU A 73 -5.07 12.44 19.00
CA GLU A 73 -5.57 12.54 17.63
C GLU A 73 -5.44 11.22 16.87
N MET A 74 -4.28 10.54 16.99
CA MET A 74 -4.06 9.22 16.38
C MET A 74 -5.07 8.18 16.88
N GLN A 75 -5.37 8.18 18.18
CA GLN A 75 -6.38 7.28 18.74
C GLN A 75 -7.76 7.55 18.14
N LYS A 76 -8.14 8.83 18.01
CA LYS A 76 -9.42 9.22 17.38
C LYS A 76 -9.47 8.82 15.91
N ASP A 77 -8.40 9.04 15.16
CA ASP A 77 -8.32 8.64 13.75
C ASP A 77 -8.35 7.12 13.58
N SER A 78 -7.66 6.38 14.46
CA SER A 78 -7.69 4.92 14.48
C SER A 78 -9.10 4.40 14.76
N ALA A 79 -9.78 4.94 15.78
CA ALA A 79 -11.14 4.58 16.12
C ALA A 79 -12.13 4.98 15.00
N TYR A 80 -11.93 6.11 14.33
CA TYR A 80 -12.72 6.50 13.17
C TYR A 80 -12.61 5.47 12.05
N LEU A 81 -11.39 5.06 11.68
CA LEU A 81 -11.17 4.06 10.64
C LEU A 81 -11.77 2.70 11.03
N GLU A 82 -11.61 2.28 12.27
CA GLU A 82 -12.18 1.03 12.77
C GLU A 82 -13.71 1.05 12.75
N ASN A 83 -14.33 2.11 13.25
CA ASN A 83 -15.80 2.20 13.30
C ASN A 83 -16.43 2.27 11.90
N LYS A 84 -15.78 2.97 10.96
CA LYS A 84 -16.32 3.18 9.61
C LYS A 84 -16.02 2.01 8.67
N TYR A 85 -14.85 1.38 8.82
CA TYR A 85 -14.33 0.36 7.90
C TYR A 85 -13.89 -0.91 8.66
N PHE A 86 -14.72 -1.40 9.58
CA PHE A 86 -14.36 -2.45 10.54
C PHE A 86 -13.67 -3.67 9.91
N LYS A 87 -14.21 -4.21 8.81
CA LYS A 87 -13.62 -5.39 8.14
C LYS A 87 -12.24 -5.07 7.56
N ASP A 88 -12.13 -3.97 6.83
CA ASP A 88 -10.92 -3.60 6.10
C ASP A 88 -9.80 -3.13 7.04
N TYR A 89 -10.21 -2.47 8.13
CA TYR A 89 -9.35 -2.11 9.24
C TYR A 89 -8.75 -3.36 9.91
N ASN A 90 -9.57 -4.39 10.17
CA ASN A 90 -9.07 -5.66 10.71
C ASN A 90 -8.17 -6.41 9.71
N SER A 91 -8.46 -6.35 8.41
CA SER A 91 -7.57 -6.85 7.38
C SER A 91 -6.23 -6.12 7.38
N LEU A 92 -6.23 -4.77 7.46
CA LEU A 92 -5.02 -3.98 7.61
C LEU A 92 -4.24 -4.35 8.87
N LYS A 93 -4.91 -4.47 10.02
CA LYS A 93 -4.31 -4.90 11.30
C LYS A 93 -3.63 -6.25 11.15
N SER A 94 -4.29 -7.21 10.48
CA SER A 94 -3.74 -8.54 10.22
C SER A 94 -2.49 -8.49 9.34
N ILE A 95 -2.52 -7.73 8.25
CA ILE A 95 -1.37 -7.51 7.35
C ILE A 95 -0.23 -6.83 8.12
N LEU A 96 -0.52 -5.82 8.94
CA LEU A 96 0.46 -5.17 9.81
C LEU A 96 1.10 -6.17 10.76
N LEU A 97 0.31 -7.01 11.44
CA LEU A 97 0.83 -8.01 12.37
C LEU A 97 1.74 -9.03 11.65
N GLU A 98 1.31 -9.54 10.49
CA GLU A 98 2.05 -10.49 9.67
C GLU A 98 3.38 -9.91 9.17
N HIS A 99 3.34 -8.70 8.60
CA HIS A 99 4.47 -8.15 7.85
C HIS A 99 5.35 -7.22 8.68
N THR A 100 4.90 -6.64 9.79
CA THR A 100 5.76 -5.80 10.65
C THR A 100 6.51 -6.58 11.73
N TYR A 101 6.04 -7.78 12.10
CA TYR A 101 6.70 -8.62 13.11
C TYR A 101 7.94 -9.36 12.55
N MET A 102 7.96 -9.64 11.25
CA MET A 102 9.09 -10.33 10.57
C MET A 102 10.38 -9.50 10.48
N TRP A 103 10.39 -8.27 10.96
CA TRP A 103 11.43 -7.29 10.62
C TRP A 103 12.17 -6.87 11.88
N SER A 104 13.41 -7.34 11.99
CA SER A 104 14.44 -6.88 12.93
C SER A 104 14.82 -5.40 12.71
N GLY A 105 13.87 -4.49 12.94
CA GLY A 105 14.07 -3.05 13.04
C GLY A 105 13.52 -2.17 11.91
N PHE A 106 13.06 -2.74 10.77
CA PHE A 106 12.69 -1.95 9.57
C PHE A 106 11.26 -2.11 9.03
N GLY A 107 10.38 -2.88 9.70
CA GLY A 107 9.05 -3.27 9.18
C GLY A 107 8.13 -2.12 8.83
N TYR A 108 7.99 -1.16 9.75
CA TYR A 108 7.09 -0.03 9.55
C TYR A 108 7.54 0.90 8.43
N THR A 109 8.86 1.10 8.24
CA THR A 109 9.36 1.99 7.19
C THR A 109 8.99 1.47 5.82
N THR A 110 9.30 0.21 5.53
CA THR A 110 8.96 -0.34 4.22
C THR A 110 7.46 -0.54 4.08
N PHE A 111 6.74 -0.90 5.15
CA PHE A 111 5.28 -0.97 5.09
C PHE A 111 4.64 0.36 4.66
N VAL A 112 5.07 1.48 5.25
CA VAL A 112 4.59 2.82 4.86
C VAL A 112 4.94 3.12 3.41
N HIS A 113 6.18 2.87 2.99
CA HIS A 113 6.58 3.10 1.60
C HIS A 113 5.71 2.28 0.65
N THR A 114 5.51 1.00 0.94
CA THR A 114 4.65 0.11 0.14
C THR A 114 3.20 0.60 0.10
N LEU A 115 2.64 1.11 1.22
CA LEU A 115 1.30 1.71 1.23
C LEU A 115 1.17 2.89 0.25
N PHE A 116 2.14 3.81 0.28
CA PHE A 116 2.15 4.96 -0.63
C PHE A 116 2.41 4.56 -2.08
N ASP A 117 3.32 3.62 -2.31
CA ASP A 117 3.60 3.07 -3.64
C ASP A 117 2.33 2.45 -4.22
N VAL A 118 1.61 1.61 -3.44
CA VAL A 118 0.33 1.01 -3.87
C VAL A 118 -0.72 2.09 -4.14
N SER A 119 -0.78 3.16 -3.33
CA SER A 119 -1.67 4.29 -3.57
C SER A 119 -1.37 5.01 -4.89
N LEU A 120 -0.09 5.18 -5.22
CA LEU A 120 0.36 5.84 -6.45
C LEU A 120 0.11 4.95 -7.66
N ILE A 121 0.48 3.67 -7.55
CA ILE A 121 0.36 2.68 -8.62
C ILE A 121 -1.08 2.67 -9.14
N THR A 122 -2.02 2.43 -8.25
CA THR A 122 -3.45 2.32 -8.56
C THR A 122 -4.09 3.62 -9.07
N LYS A 123 -3.54 4.79 -8.74
CA LYS A 123 -4.00 6.07 -9.31
C LYS A 123 -3.58 6.20 -10.78
N LEU A 124 -2.44 5.60 -11.14
CA LEU A 124 -1.86 5.69 -12.47
C LEU A 124 -2.34 4.58 -13.39
N LEU A 125 -2.78 3.42 -12.90
CA LEU A 125 -3.20 2.31 -13.77
C LEU A 125 -4.48 2.65 -14.57
N PRO A 126 -4.59 2.18 -15.83
CA PRO A 126 -5.77 2.42 -16.65
C PRO A 126 -7.01 1.76 -16.04
N THR A 127 -8.05 2.56 -15.80
CA THR A 127 -9.33 2.13 -15.18
C THR A 127 -10.43 1.81 -16.19
N LYS A 128 -10.21 2.06 -17.49
CA LYS A 128 -11.21 1.78 -18.52
C LYS A 128 -11.23 0.28 -18.83
N ASP A 129 -12.44 -0.26 -18.92
CA ASP A 129 -12.67 -1.60 -19.46
C ASP A 129 -12.10 -1.64 -20.88
N ILE A 130 -11.09 -2.49 -21.07
CA ILE A 130 -10.59 -2.81 -22.40
C ILE A 130 -11.75 -3.48 -23.11
N LYS A 131 -12.29 -2.80 -24.11
CA LYS A 131 -13.16 -3.46 -25.07
C LYS A 131 -12.29 -4.40 -25.88
N ASP A 132 -12.72 -5.65 -25.98
CA ASP A 132 -12.14 -6.68 -26.85
C ASP A 132 -11.64 -6.03 -28.15
N ASP A 133 -10.36 -6.26 -28.44
CA ASP A 133 -9.62 -5.89 -29.67
C ASP A 133 -8.76 -4.61 -29.71
N ASN A 134 -8.66 -3.80 -28.65
CA ASN A 134 -7.76 -2.63 -28.69
C ASN A 134 -6.50 -2.78 -27.81
N GLU A 135 -5.34 -2.54 -28.44
CA GLU A 135 -4.04 -2.38 -27.79
C GLU A 135 -4.15 -1.46 -26.56
N ILE A 136 -3.53 -1.89 -25.45
CA ILE A 136 -3.48 -1.08 -24.23
C ILE A 136 -2.46 0.03 -24.44
N GLU A 137 -2.95 1.23 -24.77
CA GLU A 137 -2.09 2.41 -24.78
C GLU A 137 -1.81 2.86 -23.34
N PHE A 138 -0.55 2.77 -22.94
CA PHE A 138 -0.06 3.39 -21.72
C PHE A 138 0.51 4.77 -22.01
N THR A 139 0.21 5.72 -21.12
CA THR A 139 1.04 6.92 -20.99
C THR A 139 2.47 6.54 -20.58
N ASP A 140 3.44 7.40 -20.86
CA ASP A 140 4.85 7.17 -20.49
C ASP A 140 5.03 6.89 -18.98
N GLU A 141 4.21 7.52 -18.14
CA GLU A 141 4.24 7.33 -16.68
C GLU A 141 3.67 5.97 -16.28
N GLN A 142 2.59 5.53 -16.93
CA GLN A 142 2.01 4.19 -16.76
C GLN A 142 2.97 3.10 -17.23
N ALA A 143 3.61 3.29 -18.39
CA ALA A 143 4.58 2.35 -18.93
C ALA A 143 5.77 2.17 -17.98
N LYS A 144 6.36 3.28 -17.50
CA LYS A 144 7.44 3.26 -16.50
C LYS A 144 7.01 2.52 -15.24
N LEU A 145 5.82 2.81 -14.72
CA LEU A 145 5.29 2.19 -13.52
C LEU A 145 5.09 0.68 -13.70
N ILE A 146 4.49 0.25 -14.80
CA ILE A 146 4.20 -1.17 -15.07
C ILE A 146 5.49 -1.98 -15.20
N CYS A 147 6.55 -1.40 -15.77
CA CYS A 147 7.86 -2.03 -15.80
C CYS A 147 8.48 -2.24 -14.41
N THR A 148 8.06 -1.47 -13.38
CA THR A 148 8.50 -1.67 -11.99
C THR A 148 7.73 -2.76 -11.25
N LEU A 149 6.59 -3.22 -11.79
CA LEU A 149 5.74 -4.22 -11.17
C LEU A 149 6.20 -5.63 -11.53
N THR A 150 6.11 -6.56 -10.60
CA THR A 150 6.27 -8.00 -10.88
C THR A 150 5.03 -8.58 -11.54
N ASP A 151 5.16 -9.72 -12.20
CA ASP A 151 4.03 -10.36 -12.90
C ASP A 151 2.93 -10.78 -11.92
N GLU A 152 3.29 -11.26 -10.71
CA GLU A 152 2.30 -11.48 -9.64
C GLU A 152 1.59 -10.20 -9.21
N GLU A 153 2.31 -9.07 -9.09
CA GLU A 153 1.68 -7.80 -8.73
C GLU A 153 0.67 -7.38 -9.80
N ILE A 154 1.02 -7.53 -11.08
CA ILE A 154 0.12 -7.27 -12.21
C ILE A 154 -1.11 -8.18 -12.17
N LYS A 155 -0.92 -9.49 -11.93
CA LYS A 155 -2.02 -10.44 -11.79
C LYS A 155 -2.98 -10.05 -10.68
N ILE A 156 -2.47 -9.61 -9.53
CA ILE A 156 -3.30 -9.18 -8.40
C ILE A 156 -3.97 -7.82 -8.70
N LEU A 157 -3.25 -6.90 -9.33
CA LEU A 157 -3.76 -5.56 -9.69
C LEU A 157 -4.93 -5.61 -10.68
N PHE A 158 -5.02 -6.65 -11.51
CA PHE A 158 -6.03 -6.73 -12.57
C PHE A 158 -6.85 -8.02 -12.51
N TRP A 159 -6.89 -8.68 -11.35
CA TRP A 159 -7.56 -9.97 -11.19
C TRP A 159 -9.07 -9.90 -11.49
N ASP A 160 -9.69 -8.76 -11.21
CA ASP A 160 -11.11 -8.47 -11.41
C ASP A 160 -11.45 -8.11 -12.88
N LYS A 161 -10.43 -7.84 -13.70
CA LYS A 161 -10.56 -7.50 -15.12
C LYS A 161 -10.50 -8.71 -16.06
N GLY A 162 -10.24 -9.91 -15.51
CA GLY A 162 -10.19 -11.17 -16.26
C GLY A 162 -8.81 -11.50 -16.84
N GLU A 163 -8.59 -12.79 -17.11
CA GLU A 163 -7.27 -13.31 -17.55
C GLU A 163 -6.78 -12.65 -18.85
N GLY A 164 -7.66 -12.42 -19.83
CA GLY A 164 -7.28 -11.76 -21.09
C GLY A 164 -6.76 -10.33 -20.91
N PHE A 165 -7.29 -9.58 -19.93
CA PHE A 165 -6.79 -8.26 -19.59
C PHE A 165 -5.39 -8.37 -18.98
N VAL A 166 -5.22 -9.26 -18.00
CA VAL A 166 -3.93 -9.50 -17.31
C VAL A 166 -2.85 -9.88 -18.32
N ASP A 167 -3.14 -10.80 -19.23
CA ASP A 167 -2.21 -11.26 -20.26
C ASP A 167 -1.81 -10.13 -21.20
N SER A 168 -2.75 -9.25 -21.55
CA SER A 168 -2.49 -8.07 -22.37
C SER A 168 -1.55 -7.08 -21.68
N ILE A 169 -1.71 -6.84 -20.37
CA ILE A 169 -0.78 -6.01 -19.58
C ILE A 169 0.61 -6.64 -19.52
N LEU A 170 0.70 -7.97 -19.29
CA LEU A 170 1.97 -8.70 -19.24
C LEU A 170 2.70 -8.68 -20.59
N ALA A 171 1.96 -8.86 -21.69
CA ALA A 171 2.49 -8.77 -23.05
C ALA A 171 3.03 -7.36 -23.33
N ALA A 172 2.27 -6.32 -22.98
CA ALA A 172 2.69 -4.93 -23.18
C ALA A 172 3.92 -4.58 -22.31
N LYS A 173 3.97 -5.02 -21.04
CA LYS A 173 5.18 -4.92 -20.21
C LYS A 173 6.39 -5.55 -20.89
N LYS A 174 6.24 -6.77 -21.43
CA LYS A 174 7.33 -7.47 -22.11
C LYS A 174 7.79 -6.73 -23.37
N ALA A 175 6.87 -6.12 -24.11
CA ALA A 175 7.20 -5.30 -25.28
C ALA A 175 8.01 -4.05 -24.88
N ILE A 176 7.61 -3.34 -23.82
CA ILE A 176 8.33 -2.14 -23.33
C ILE A 176 9.72 -2.48 -22.80
N THR A 177 9.88 -3.62 -22.13
CA THR A 177 11.15 -3.99 -21.46
C THR A 177 12.22 -4.54 -22.43
N ASN A 178 11.83 -4.88 -23.67
CA ASN A 178 12.73 -5.42 -24.71
C ASN A 178 13.25 -4.34 -25.70
N ILE A 179 12.98 -3.06 -25.42
CA ILE A 179 13.49 -1.89 -26.15
C ILE A 179 14.69 -1.34 -25.38
#